data_AF-A0A401TTH8-F1
#
_entry.id   AF-A0A401TTH8-F1
#
_cell.length_a   1.000
_cell.length_b   1.000
_cell.length_c   1.000
_cell.angle_alpha   90.00
_cell.angle_beta   90.00
_cell.angle_gamma   90.00
#
_symmetry.space_group_name_H-M   'P 1'
#
loop_
_entity.id
_entity.type
_entity.pdbx_description
1 polymer ?
#
loop_
_entity_poly.entity_id
_entity_poly.type
_entity_poly.pdbx_seq_one_letter_code
_entity_poly.pdbx_strand_id
1 'polypeptide(L)'
;MLEAFDLSLLSLAPLSRPQVRSKEDGRLYAVKCSMELFRGESDRARKLAEARKHEALGAHANLVGFVRAWEERRRLYIQTELCEGGSLQEEAETRGGPFPEAQVWAILHDLASALGHLHRQRLAHLDVKPANAFLTAGGRHCKLGDFGLLLELDGAPAGEAQEGDPVYMAPELLDGVYSTAADVFR
;
A
#
# COMPACT_ATOMS: atom_id res chain seq x y z
N MET A 1 -22.29 2.60 -2.27
CA MET A 1 -21.61 1.71 -1.29
C MET A 1 -21.03 2.50 -0.12
N LEU A 2 -20.69 3.77 -0.32
CA LEU A 2 -20.27 4.68 0.75
C LEU A 2 -21.26 4.79 1.93
N GLU A 3 -22.56 4.61 1.70
CA GLU A 3 -23.58 4.60 2.77
C GLU A 3 -23.42 3.45 3.78
N ALA A 4 -22.70 2.39 3.40
CA ALA A 4 -22.38 1.24 4.26
C ALA A 4 -21.32 1.57 5.33
N PHE A 5 -20.71 2.75 5.26
CA PHE A 5 -19.69 3.20 6.21
C PHE A 5 -20.18 4.37 7.04
N ASP A 6 -19.73 4.44 8.28
CA ASP A 6 -19.75 5.66 9.06
C ASP A 6 -18.56 6.52 8.65
N LEU A 7 -18.86 7.60 7.94
CA LEU A 7 -17.90 8.57 7.42
C LEU A 7 -17.55 9.66 8.42
N SER A 8 -18.15 9.68 9.63
CA SER A 8 -17.78 10.63 10.68
C SER A 8 -16.33 10.50 11.14
N LEU A 9 -15.70 9.35 10.83
CA LEU A 9 -14.31 9.03 11.13
C LEU A 9 -13.34 9.37 9.99
N LEU A 10 -13.83 9.81 8.82
CA LEU A 10 -12.97 10.38 7.78
C LEU A 10 -12.46 11.74 8.25
N SER A 11 -11.28 11.75 8.85
CA SER A 11 -10.62 13.00 9.15
C SER A 11 -10.02 13.58 7.87
N LEU A 12 -10.32 14.85 7.61
CA LEU A 12 -9.79 15.66 6.50
C LEU A 12 -8.46 16.34 6.87
N ALA A 13 -7.88 16.02 8.03
CA ALA A 13 -6.57 16.53 8.40
C ALA A 13 -5.49 15.97 7.45
N PRO A 14 -4.49 16.76 7.03
CA PRO A 14 -3.44 16.32 6.11
C PRO A 14 -2.66 15.09 6.59
N LEU A 15 -2.69 14.82 7.90
CA LEU A 15 -1.98 13.73 8.59
C LEU A 15 -2.91 12.62 9.09
N SER A 16 -4.21 12.71 8.84
CA SER A 16 -5.14 11.72 9.39
C SER A 16 -5.36 10.56 8.43
N ARG A 17 -5.01 9.37 8.94
CA ARG A 17 -5.29 8.06 8.34
C ARG A 17 -6.77 8.00 7.91
N PRO A 18 -7.06 7.83 6.61
CA PRO A 18 -8.44 7.71 6.15
C PRO A 18 -9.01 6.36 6.60
N GLN A 19 -9.65 6.36 7.77
CA GLN A 19 -10.30 5.20 8.36
C GLN A 19 -11.83 5.37 8.36
N VAL A 20 -12.53 4.25 8.27
CA VAL A 20 -13.99 4.18 8.30
C VAL A 20 -14.43 3.05 9.21
N ARG A 21 -15.61 3.18 9.82
CA ARG A 21 -16.27 2.07 10.50
C ARG A 21 -17.32 1.47 9.57
N SER A 22 -17.23 0.18 9.32
CA SER A 22 -18.25 -0.55 8.58
C SER A 22 -19.52 -0.70 9.42
N LYS A 23 -20.68 -0.39 8.84
CA LYS A 23 -21.99 -0.62 9.48
C LYS A 23 -22.42 -2.08 9.43
N GLU A 24 -21.78 -2.88 8.57
CA GLU A 24 -22.11 -4.29 8.35
C GLU A 24 -21.58 -5.17 9.49
N ASP A 25 -20.36 -4.90 9.98
CA ASP A 25 -19.67 -5.71 10.98
C ASP A 25 -19.11 -4.90 12.18
N GLY A 26 -19.27 -3.58 12.16
CA GLY A 26 -18.79 -2.68 13.21
C GLY A 26 -17.26 -2.48 13.24
N ARG A 27 -16.50 -3.09 12.33
CA ARG A 27 -15.02 -3.06 12.33
C ARG A 27 -14.48 -1.81 11.65
N LEU A 28 -13.25 -1.44 12.01
CA LEU A 28 -12.52 -0.35 11.39
C LEU A 28 -11.72 -0.85 10.17
N TYR A 29 -11.71 -0.02 9.13
CA TYR A 29 -11.03 -0.29 7.87
C TYR A 29 -10.34 0.98 7.36
N ALA A 30 -9.33 0.81 6.51
CA ALA A 30 -8.80 1.90 5.70
C ALA A 30 -9.48 1.88 4.33
N VAL A 31 -9.86 3.06 3.82
CA VAL A 31 -10.46 3.18 2.47
C VAL A 31 -9.71 4.24 1.68
N LYS A 32 -8.99 3.79 0.64
CA LYS A 32 -8.35 4.66 -0.33
C LYS A 32 -9.37 5.02 -1.43
N CYS A 33 -9.41 6.29 -1.81
CA CYS A 33 -10.22 6.80 -2.90
C CYS A 33 -9.31 7.41 -3.97
N SER A 34 -9.51 7.06 -5.24
CA SER A 34 -8.76 7.69 -6.32
C SER A 34 -9.02 9.20 -6.35
N MET A 35 -7.95 10.01 -6.27
CA MET A 35 -8.03 11.48 -6.25
C MET A 35 -8.65 12.06 -7.51
N GLU A 36 -8.45 11.43 -8.66
CA GLU A 36 -9.00 11.85 -9.93
C GLU A 36 -10.17 10.97 -10.39
N LEU A 37 -11.16 11.61 -11.02
CA LEU A 37 -12.22 10.91 -11.74
C LEU A 37 -11.62 10.08 -12.89
N PHE A 38 -12.29 8.99 -13.24
CA PHE A 38 -11.95 8.23 -14.44
C PHE A 38 -12.03 9.12 -15.68
N ARG A 39 -10.91 9.29 -16.38
CA ARG A 39 -10.84 10.14 -17.60
C ARG A 39 -11.41 9.44 -18.84
N GLY A 40 -11.58 8.11 -18.77
CA GLY A 40 -12.15 7.24 -19.80
C GLY A 40 -11.97 5.77 -19.42
N GLU A 41 -12.37 4.83 -20.29
CA GLU A 41 -12.28 3.39 -20.00
C GLU A 41 -10.84 2.91 -19.79
N SER A 42 -9.85 3.47 -20.49
CA SER A 42 -8.45 3.09 -20.31
C SER A 42 -7.90 3.48 -18.93
N ASP A 43 -8.12 4.73 -18.48
CA ASP A 43 -7.72 5.18 -17.13
C ASP A 43 -8.47 4.39 -16.03
N ARG A 44 -9.75 4.11 -16.27
CA ARG A 44 -10.57 3.26 -15.38
C ARG A 44 -10.00 1.85 -15.27
N ALA A 45 -9.68 1.20 -16.39
CA ALA A 45 -9.10 -0.15 -16.42
C ALA A 45 -7.75 -0.19 -15.69
N ARG A 46 -6.88 0.81 -15.90
CA ARG A 46 -5.60 0.93 -15.20
C ARG A 46 -5.78 1.07 -13.69
N LYS A 47 -6.68 1.94 -13.23
CA LYS A 47 -6.98 2.09 -11.79
C LYS A 47 -7.55 0.79 -11.20
N LEU A 48 -8.47 0.12 -11.91
CA LEU A 48 -9.01 -1.17 -11.46
C LEU A 48 -7.95 -2.29 -11.41
N ALA A 49 -6.91 -2.21 -12.23
CA ALA A 49 -5.82 -3.18 -12.21
C ALA A 49 -5.08 -3.18 -10.87
N GLU A 50 -4.95 -2.03 -10.20
CA GLU A 50 -4.39 -1.95 -8.84
C GLU A 50 -5.19 -2.83 -7.86
N ALA A 51 -6.51 -2.64 -7.80
CA ALA A 51 -7.37 -3.41 -6.90
C ALA A 51 -7.29 -4.92 -7.18
N ARG A 52 -7.30 -5.30 -8.47
CA ARG A 52 -7.20 -6.71 -8.89
C ARG A 52 -5.85 -7.31 -8.52
N LYS A 53 -4.75 -6.56 -8.71
CA LYS A 53 -3.41 -7.00 -8.32
C LYS A 53 -3.34 -7.23 -6.82
N HIS A 54 -3.83 -6.29 -6.01
CA HIS A 54 -3.84 -6.43 -4.55
C HIS A 54 -4.68 -7.64 -4.10
N GLU A 55 -5.87 -7.83 -4.67
CA GLU A 55 -6.69 -9.02 -4.41
C GLU A 55 -5.97 -10.33 -4.77
N ALA A 56 -5.28 -10.36 -5.92
CA ALA A 56 -4.55 -11.53 -6.41
C ALA A 56 -3.32 -11.90 -5.58
N LEU A 57 -2.76 -10.98 -4.79
CA LEU A 57 -1.64 -11.27 -3.88
C LEU A 57 -1.97 -12.32 -2.82
N GLY A 58 -3.25 -12.48 -2.51
CA GLY A 58 -3.72 -13.36 -1.44
C GLY A 58 -3.32 -12.88 -0.05
N ALA A 59 -3.67 -13.67 0.96
CA ALA A 59 -3.37 -13.34 2.34
C ALA A 59 -1.90 -13.64 2.69
N HIS A 60 -1.23 -12.66 3.32
CA HIS A 60 0.11 -12.83 3.88
C HIS A 60 0.21 -12.03 5.19
N ALA A 61 0.92 -12.57 6.19
CA ALA A 61 0.98 -11.97 7.53
C ALA A 61 1.54 -10.53 7.51
N ASN A 62 2.51 -10.27 6.63
CA ASN A 62 3.19 -8.98 6.49
C ASN A 62 2.73 -8.16 5.28
N LEU A 63 1.60 -8.51 4.64
CA LEU A 63 0.95 -7.62 3.68
C LEU A 63 -0.33 -7.06 4.30
N VAL A 64 -0.66 -5.82 3.94
CA VAL A 64 -1.95 -5.22 4.26
C VAL A 64 -3.03 -5.99 3.50
N GLY A 65 -3.98 -6.56 4.23
CA GLY A 65 -5.05 -7.39 3.70
C GLY A 65 -6.06 -6.59 2.89
N PHE A 66 -6.30 -7.05 1.65
CA PHE A 66 -7.38 -6.58 0.82
C PHE A 66 -8.73 -7.06 1.37
N VAL A 67 -9.75 -6.20 1.36
CA VAL A 67 -11.12 -6.57 1.78
C VAL A 67 -12.06 -6.56 0.58
N ARG A 68 -12.14 -5.43 -0.12
CA ARG A 68 -12.93 -5.27 -1.36
C ARG A 68 -12.55 -3.98 -2.08
N ALA A 69 -12.96 -3.89 -3.33
CA ALA A 69 -12.92 -2.65 -4.09
C ALA A 69 -14.25 -2.42 -4.82
N TRP A 70 -14.60 -1.16 -5.05
CA TRP A 70 -15.80 -0.80 -5.80
C TRP A 70 -15.62 0.51 -6.53
N GLU A 71 -16.55 0.77 -7.45
CA GLU A 71 -16.63 2.01 -8.18
C GLU A 71 -17.86 2.78 -7.77
N GLU A 72 -17.70 4.07 -7.52
CA GLU A 72 -18.81 4.95 -7.19
C GLU A 72 -18.48 6.37 -7.68
N ARG A 73 -19.44 7.04 -8.34
CA ARG A 73 -19.26 8.41 -8.83
C ARG A 73 -17.98 8.62 -9.67
N ARG A 74 -17.67 7.66 -10.55
CA ARG A 74 -16.48 7.63 -11.42
C ARG A 74 -15.13 7.67 -10.67
N ARG A 75 -15.09 7.09 -9.47
CA ARG A 75 -13.89 6.91 -8.66
C ARG A 75 -13.75 5.46 -8.24
N LEU A 76 -12.51 5.04 -8.07
CA LEU A 76 -12.18 3.75 -7.46
C LEU A 76 -12.04 3.93 -5.96
N TYR A 77 -12.62 2.99 -5.22
CA TYR A 77 -12.45 2.84 -3.79
C TYR A 77 -11.85 1.47 -3.50
N ILE A 78 -10.82 1.44 -2.66
CA ILE A 78 -10.16 0.21 -2.20
C ILE A 78 -10.24 0.18 -0.69
N GLN A 79 -10.89 -0.84 -0.16
CA GLN A 79 -10.98 -1.11 1.27
C GLN A 79 -9.97 -2.18 1.66
N THR A 80 -9.17 -1.88 2.67
CA THR A 80 -8.20 -2.80 3.27
C THR A 80 -8.44 -2.93 4.76
N GLU A 81 -7.81 -3.91 5.39
CA GLU A 81 -7.65 -3.88 6.85
C GLU A 81 -7.02 -2.56 7.31
N LEU A 82 -7.38 -2.14 8.52
CA LEU A 82 -6.74 -1.00 9.17
C LEU A 82 -5.55 -1.47 10.02
N CYS A 83 -4.37 -0.94 9.74
CA CYS A 83 -3.22 -1.06 10.63
C CYS A 83 -3.25 0.07 11.67
N GLU A 84 -3.69 -0.25 12.90
CA GLU A 84 -3.95 0.76 13.95
C GLU A 84 -2.69 1.50 14.43
N GLY A 85 -1.49 0.93 14.25
CA GLY A 85 -0.23 1.61 14.52
C GLY A 85 0.16 2.61 13.43
N GLY A 86 -0.47 2.51 12.24
CA GLY A 86 -0.24 3.28 11.01
C GLY A 86 1.20 3.33 10.55
N SER A 87 1.56 4.33 9.76
CA SER A 87 2.79 4.23 8.97
C SER A 87 4.05 4.38 9.81
N LEU A 88 5.15 3.77 9.38
CA LEU A 88 6.46 3.97 10.00
C LEU A 88 6.90 5.44 9.93
N GLN A 89 6.48 6.17 8.89
CA GLN A 89 6.73 7.60 8.77
C GLN A 89 6.04 8.38 9.90
N GLU A 90 4.74 8.16 10.10
CA GLU A 90 3.97 8.83 11.16
C GLU A 90 4.52 8.51 12.55
N GLU A 91 4.91 7.25 12.78
CA GLU A 91 5.50 6.82 14.05
C GLU A 91 6.89 7.47 14.28
N ALA A 92 7.71 7.57 13.24
CA ALA A 92 9.01 8.25 13.33
C ALA A 92 8.85 9.74 13.65
N GLU A 93 7.91 10.41 12.98
CA GLU A 93 7.56 11.81 13.23
C GLU A 93 7.03 12.02 14.66
N THR A 94 6.13 11.15 15.12
CA THR A 94 5.52 11.23 16.46
C THR A 94 6.55 10.98 17.57
N ARG A 95 7.45 10.02 17.36
CA ARG A 95 8.52 9.70 18.31
C ARG A 95 9.58 10.78 18.42
N GLY A 96 9.83 11.52 17.32
CA GLY A 96 10.86 12.56 17.27
C GLY A 96 12.30 12.03 17.36
N GLY A 97 12.52 10.76 17.03
CA GLY A 97 13.82 10.10 17.14
C GLY A 97 13.85 8.70 16.50
N PRO A 98 15.02 8.08 16.37
CA PRO A 98 15.17 6.79 15.72
C PRO A 98 14.45 5.67 16.49
N PHE A 99 14.06 4.63 15.76
CA PHE A 99 13.57 3.39 16.37
C PHE A 99 14.68 2.68 17.16
N PRO A 100 14.34 2.02 18.28
CA PRO A 100 15.27 1.10 18.93
C PRO A 100 15.72 0.01 17.95
N GLU A 101 17.00 -0.37 17.99
CA GLU A 101 17.59 -1.33 17.05
C GLU A 101 16.82 -2.66 16.98
N ALA A 102 16.37 -3.17 18.13
CA ALA A 102 15.56 -4.38 18.18
C ALA A 102 14.24 -4.25 17.39
N GLN A 103 13.63 -3.06 17.40
CA GLN A 103 12.42 -2.79 16.62
C GLN A 103 12.73 -2.66 15.14
N VAL A 104 13.88 -2.06 14.78
CA VAL A 104 14.35 -1.99 13.39
C VAL A 104 14.53 -3.39 12.80
N TRP A 105 15.16 -4.31 13.53
CA TRP A 105 15.31 -5.70 13.08
C TRP A 105 13.99 -6.42 12.86
N ALA A 106 13.02 -6.21 13.76
CA ALA A 106 11.67 -6.78 13.61
C ALA A 106 10.95 -6.23 12.37
N ILE A 107 11.04 -4.91 12.13
CA ILE A 107 10.47 -4.25 10.95
C ILE A 107 11.13 -4.79 9.68
N LEU A 108 12.46 -4.87 9.63
CA LEU A 108 13.20 -5.37 8.47
C LEU A 108 12.84 -6.83 8.16
N HIS A 109 12.72 -7.67 9.19
CA HIS A 109 12.28 -9.05 9.02
C HIS A 109 10.89 -9.14 8.38
N ASP A 110 9.93 -8.36 8.89
CA ASP A 110 8.56 -8.35 8.40
C ASP A 110 8.45 -7.81 6.96
N LEU A 111 9.20 -6.75 6.63
CA LEU A 111 9.27 -6.24 5.26
C LEU A 111 9.96 -7.23 4.30
N ALA A 112 11.04 -7.88 4.73
CA ALA A 112 11.71 -8.90 3.92
C ALA A 112 10.79 -10.11 3.65
N SER A 113 9.99 -10.51 4.64
CA SER A 113 8.97 -11.53 4.50
C SER A 113 7.90 -11.14 3.48
N ALA A 114 7.40 -9.89 3.56
CA ALA A 114 6.45 -9.32 2.60
C ALA A 114 7.02 -9.29 1.17
N LEU A 115 8.23 -8.75 0.98
CA LEU A 115 8.89 -8.70 -0.32
C LEU A 115 9.18 -10.10 -0.86
N GLY A 116 9.62 -11.03 -0.02
CA GLY A 116 9.80 -12.42 -0.42
C GLY A 116 8.52 -13.06 -0.95
N HIS A 117 7.35 -12.69 -0.42
CA HIS A 117 6.05 -13.14 -0.96
C HIS A 117 5.74 -12.56 -2.34
N LEU A 118 6.01 -11.28 -2.56
CA LEU A 118 5.83 -10.63 -3.87
C LEU A 118 6.81 -11.17 -4.92
N HIS A 119 8.09 -11.24 -4.55
CA HIS A 119 9.18 -11.59 -5.45
C HIS A 119 9.08 -13.03 -5.95
N ARG A 120 8.59 -13.97 -5.12
CA ARG A 120 8.29 -15.35 -5.56
C ARG A 120 7.22 -15.43 -6.65
N GLN A 121 6.36 -14.42 -6.73
CA GLN A 121 5.33 -14.29 -7.76
C GLN A 121 5.77 -13.42 -8.93
N ARG A 122 7.07 -13.07 -9.02
CA ARG A 122 7.64 -12.20 -10.07
C ARG A 122 7.02 -10.80 -10.06
N LEU A 123 6.60 -10.32 -8.89
CA LEU A 123 6.06 -8.99 -8.69
C LEU A 123 7.09 -8.10 -7.98
N ALA A 124 7.26 -6.86 -8.45
CA ALA A 124 8.04 -5.82 -7.79
C ALA A 124 7.10 -4.71 -7.29
N HIS A 125 7.29 -4.26 -6.05
CA HIS A 125 6.43 -3.24 -5.42
C HIS A 125 6.71 -1.84 -5.96
N LEU A 126 7.98 -1.50 -6.18
CA LEU A 126 8.49 -0.25 -6.75
C LEU A 126 8.24 1.03 -5.95
N ASP A 127 7.64 0.94 -4.75
CA ASP A 127 7.36 2.08 -3.87
C ASP A 127 7.44 1.71 -2.38
N VAL A 128 8.41 0.85 -2.05
CA VAL A 128 8.76 0.57 -0.66
C VAL A 128 9.32 1.86 -0.05
N LYS A 129 8.69 2.31 1.04
CA LYS A 129 9.07 3.48 1.83
C LYS A 129 8.34 3.50 3.19
N PRO A 130 8.79 4.30 4.18
CA PRO A 130 8.15 4.36 5.49
C PRO A 130 6.66 4.71 5.50
N ALA A 131 6.17 5.50 4.53
CA ALA A 131 4.74 5.83 4.38
C ALA A 131 3.87 4.62 3.98
N ASN A 132 4.46 3.61 3.33
CA ASN A 132 3.76 2.42 2.81
C ASN A 132 3.97 1.17 3.68
N ALA A 133 4.72 1.31 4.78
CA ALA A 133 4.92 0.26 5.78
C ALA A 133 4.14 0.62 7.05
N PHE A 134 3.22 -0.24 7.47
CA PHE A 134 2.26 0.05 8.52
C PHE A 134 2.43 -0.86 9.72
N LEU A 135 2.44 -0.29 10.92
CA LEU A 135 2.49 -1.02 12.18
C LEU A 135 1.11 -1.58 12.54
N THR A 136 1.08 -2.85 12.94
CA THR A 136 -0.12 -3.50 13.47
C THR A 136 -0.47 -2.94 14.85
N ALA A 137 -1.64 -3.32 15.38
CA ALA A 137 -1.99 -3.06 16.78
C ALA A 137 -0.84 -3.48 17.73
N GLY A 138 -0.45 -2.57 18.62
CA GLY A 138 0.65 -2.78 19.57
C GLY A 138 2.07 -2.60 19.00
N GLY A 139 2.24 -2.25 17.72
CA GLY A 139 3.51 -1.74 17.17
C GLY A 139 4.66 -2.74 17.05
N ARG A 140 4.40 -4.04 17.23
CA ARG A 140 5.43 -5.10 17.20
C ARG A 140 5.69 -5.69 15.82
N HIS A 141 4.69 -5.68 14.95
CA HIS A 141 4.77 -6.18 13.59
C HIS A 141 4.47 -5.07 12.60
N CYS A 142 5.01 -5.21 11.39
CA CYS A 142 4.66 -4.34 10.28
C CYS A 142 4.09 -5.12 9.08
N LYS A 143 3.33 -4.39 8.27
CA LYS A 143 2.71 -4.85 7.04
C LYS A 143 3.04 -3.87 5.93
N LEU A 144 3.48 -4.38 4.79
CA LEU A 144 3.66 -3.59 3.58
C LEU A 144 2.30 -3.40 2.89
N GLY A 145 2.02 -2.18 2.44
CA GLY A 145 0.81 -1.80 1.75
C GLY A 145 1.07 -0.85 0.59
N ASP A 146 -0.01 -0.38 -0.02
CA ASP A 146 -0.02 0.45 -1.24
C ASP A 146 0.62 -0.19 -2.48
N PHE A 147 -0.14 -1.06 -3.14
CA PHE A 147 0.29 -1.80 -4.32
C PHE A 147 -0.05 -1.09 -5.64
N GLY A 148 -0.23 0.24 -5.62
CA GLY A 148 -0.57 1.04 -6.81
C GLY A 148 0.47 0.99 -7.93
N LEU A 149 1.73 0.75 -7.58
CA LEU A 149 2.86 0.66 -8.50
C LEU A 149 3.36 -0.76 -8.73
N LEU A 150 2.66 -1.76 -8.21
CA LEU A 150 3.02 -3.16 -8.32
C LEU A 150 3.14 -3.59 -9.80
N LEU A 151 4.32 -4.09 -10.17
CA LEU A 151 4.66 -4.47 -11.54
C LEU A 151 4.92 -5.97 -11.64
N GLU A 152 4.38 -6.60 -12.67
CA GLU A 152 4.68 -7.99 -13.03
C GLU A 152 5.84 -8.01 -14.04
N LEU A 153 6.95 -8.63 -13.65
CA LEU A 153 8.22 -8.52 -14.37
C LEU A 153 8.27 -9.36 -15.67
N ASP A 154 7.45 -10.41 -15.78
CA ASP A 154 7.46 -11.33 -16.92
C ASP A 154 6.40 -11.03 -17.99
N GLY A 155 5.58 -9.99 -17.80
CA GLY A 155 4.40 -9.74 -18.63
C GLY A 155 4.09 -8.29 -18.96
N ALA A 156 4.72 -7.31 -18.30
CA ALA A 156 4.39 -5.91 -18.52
C ALA A 156 5.25 -5.27 -19.63
N PRO A 157 4.66 -4.58 -20.63
CA PRO A 157 5.43 -3.72 -21.51
C PRO A 157 6.02 -2.57 -20.69
N ALA A 158 7.31 -2.25 -20.93
CA ALA A 158 8.08 -1.25 -20.18
C ALA A 158 7.41 0.14 -20.07
N GLY A 159 6.41 0.46 -20.90
CA GLY A 159 5.66 1.71 -20.86
C GLY A 159 4.53 1.79 -19.82
N GLU A 160 4.24 0.72 -19.07
CA GLU A 160 3.23 0.72 -18.00
C GLU A 160 3.80 1.04 -16.61
N ALA A 161 5.12 1.04 -16.47
CA ALA A 161 5.77 1.33 -15.21
C ALA A 161 5.61 2.81 -14.84
N GLN A 162 5.10 3.07 -13.65
CA GLN A 162 5.04 4.39 -13.05
C GLN A 162 6.20 4.53 -12.06
N GLU A 163 6.78 5.72 -11.98
CA GLU A 163 7.87 6.01 -11.05
C GLU A 163 7.34 6.14 -9.62
N GLY A 164 7.95 5.42 -8.68
CA GLY A 164 7.71 5.58 -7.25
C GLY A 164 8.39 6.82 -6.68
N ASP A 165 8.46 6.90 -5.36
CA ASP A 165 9.09 8.03 -4.69
C ASP A 165 10.59 8.16 -5.07
N PRO A 166 11.04 9.33 -5.58
CA PRO A 166 12.42 9.52 -6.04
C PRO A 166 13.45 9.45 -4.91
N VAL A 167 13.08 9.72 -3.65
CA VAL A 167 14.01 9.70 -2.51
C VAL A 167 14.54 8.29 -2.25
N TYR A 168 13.73 7.27 -2.55
CA TYR A 168 14.07 5.86 -2.34
C TYR A 168 14.39 5.14 -3.66
N MET A 169 14.39 5.84 -4.79
CA MET A 169 14.51 5.20 -6.10
C MET A 169 15.87 4.52 -6.30
N ALA A 170 15.83 3.23 -6.65
CA ALA A 170 17.01 2.48 -7.04
C ALA A 170 17.60 3.02 -8.36
N PRO A 171 18.93 3.19 -8.48
CA PRO A 171 19.55 3.88 -9.61
C PRO A 171 19.29 3.20 -10.95
N GLU A 172 19.18 1.87 -10.99
CA GLU A 172 18.89 1.11 -12.21
C GLU A 172 17.50 1.41 -12.81
N LEU A 173 16.57 1.96 -12.02
CA LEU A 173 15.26 2.39 -12.51
C LEU A 173 15.37 3.60 -13.44
N LEU A 174 16.43 4.42 -13.31
CA LEU A 174 16.69 5.54 -14.22
C LEU A 174 17.05 5.07 -15.64
N ASP A 175 17.59 3.86 -15.75
CA ASP A 175 17.88 3.20 -17.02
C ASP A 175 16.69 2.35 -17.53
N GLY A 176 15.53 2.40 -16.84
CA GLY A 176 14.34 1.61 -17.16
C GLY A 176 14.49 0.13 -16.82
N VAL A 177 15.43 -0.25 -15.95
CA VAL A 177 15.66 -1.63 -15.54
C VAL A 177 14.85 -1.95 -14.29
N TYR A 178 13.67 -2.53 -14.50
CA TYR A 178 12.78 -2.94 -13.41
C TYR A 178 13.11 -4.37 -12.94
N SER A 179 13.30 -4.54 -11.64
CA SER A 179 13.56 -5.85 -11.04
C SER A 179 13.13 -5.89 -9.58
N THR A 180 13.09 -7.09 -9.00
CA THR A 180 12.88 -7.27 -7.56
C THR A 180 14.02 -6.70 -6.72
N ALA A 181 15.23 -6.52 -7.28
CA ALA A 181 16.36 -5.94 -6.57
C ALA A 181 16.13 -4.45 -6.23
N ALA A 182 15.34 -3.75 -7.05
CA ALA A 182 14.98 -2.36 -6.80
C ALA A 182 14.17 -2.20 -5.50
N ASP A 183 13.38 -3.20 -5.10
CA ASP A 183 12.67 -3.20 -3.81
C ASP A 183 13.60 -3.45 -2.62
N VAL A 184 14.73 -4.14 -2.83
CA VAL A 184 15.72 -4.44 -1.76
C VAL A 184 16.64 -3.24 -1.52
N PHE A 185 16.88 -2.43 -2.56
CA PHE A 185 17.62 -1.18 -2.44
C PHE A 185 16.87 -0.12 -1.62
N ARG A 186 15.55 -0.06 -1.79
CA ARG A 186 14.62 0.85 -1.10
C ARG A 186 14.56 0.60 0.40
#